data_AF-A0A976SKK2-F1
#
_entry.id   AF-A0A976SKK2-F1
#
_cell.length_a   1.000
_cell.length_b   1.000
_cell.length_c   1.000
_cell.angle_alpha   90.00
_cell.angle_beta   90.00
_cell.angle_gamma   90.00
#
_symmetry.space_group_name_H-M   'P 1'
#
loop_
_entity.id
_entity.type
_entity.pdbx_description
1 polymer ?
#
loop_
_entity_poly.entity_id
_entity_poly.type
_entity_poly.pdbx_seq_one_letter_code
_entity_poly.pdbx_strand_id
1 'polypeptide(L)'
;MSDNLDQSPANTKPIGEGEIRVTTLGRVSNYVTYAKKLLSNGIPVITIRGTGRAMSNVVETAEILRHSINGLHQVTTVDTQDRLADPKTKNGKDSKFSVCFLTIALTLDPSKIDTKSIGYQSPLTQEMLDEVDVDQLLHSRRGPRRGGNRGGPRKQ
;
A
#
# COMPACT_ATOMS: atom_id res chain seq x y z
N MET A 1 17.09 36.78 20.64
CA MET A 1 17.61 35.46 20.25
C MET A 1 16.41 34.61 19.92
N SER A 2 16.06 34.53 18.65
CA SER A 2 14.95 33.72 18.14
C SER A 2 15.52 32.39 17.69
N ASP A 3 15.42 31.37 18.55
CA ASP A 3 15.83 30.01 18.24
C ASP A 3 14.96 29.47 17.10
N ASN A 4 15.59 29.35 15.93
CA ASN A 4 15.06 28.58 14.81
C ASN A 4 15.00 27.12 15.25
N LEU A 5 13.78 26.64 15.51
CA LEU A 5 13.50 25.21 15.67
C LEU A 5 13.74 24.51 14.33
N ASP A 6 14.92 23.94 14.19
CA ASP A 6 15.29 23.03 13.10
C ASP A 6 14.24 21.91 12.99
N GLN A 7 13.48 21.92 11.89
CA GLN A 7 12.55 20.85 11.55
C GLN A 7 13.33 19.73 10.87
N SER A 8 14.17 19.03 11.63
CA SER A 8 14.81 17.82 11.11
C SER A 8 13.71 16.75 10.91
N PRO A 9 13.49 16.23 9.69
CA PRO A 9 12.45 15.22 9.46
C PRO A 9 12.76 13.98 10.28
N ALA A 10 11.73 13.41 10.91
CA ALA A 10 11.80 12.17 11.66
C ALA A 10 12.62 11.15 10.86
N ASN A 11 13.67 10.58 11.48
CA ASN A 11 14.60 9.60 10.92
C ASN A 11 13.84 8.45 10.25
N THR A 12 13.50 8.65 8.98
CA THR A 12 12.69 7.76 8.17
C THR A 12 13.67 7.09 7.25
N LYS A 13 13.77 5.76 7.37
CA LYS A 13 14.58 4.96 6.45
C LYS A 13 14.26 5.41 5.01
N PRO A 14 15.29 5.69 4.19
CA PRO A 14 15.06 6.07 2.80
C PRO A 14 14.17 5.01 2.14
N ILE A 15 13.24 5.46 1.31
CA ILE A 15 12.35 4.56 0.58
C ILE A 15 13.20 3.81 -0.42
N GLY A 16 13.24 2.48 -0.31
CA GLY A 16 13.99 1.63 -1.24
C GLY A 16 13.40 1.73 -2.66
N GLU A 17 14.23 1.45 -3.66
CA GLU A 17 13.76 1.30 -5.03
C GLU A 17 12.67 0.20 -5.10
N GLY A 18 11.48 0.52 -5.61
CA GLY A 18 10.34 -0.39 -5.64
C GLY A 18 9.52 -0.49 -4.34
N GLU A 19 9.87 0.25 -3.27
CA GLU A 19 9.11 0.26 -2.02
C GLU A 19 7.91 1.23 -2.08
N ILE A 20 6.72 0.73 -1.72
CA ILE A 20 5.47 1.47 -1.63
C ILE A 20 4.99 1.46 -0.19
N ARG A 21 5.03 2.62 0.47
CA ARG A 21 4.50 2.78 1.83
C ARG A 21 3.03 3.18 1.80
N VAL A 22 2.19 2.27 2.28
CA VAL A 22 0.75 2.44 2.35
C VAL A 22 0.36 3.12 3.66
N THR A 23 -0.55 4.09 3.56
CA THR A 23 -1.10 4.80 4.71
C THR A 23 -2.60 4.55 4.84
N THR A 24 -3.14 4.73 6.04
CA THR A 24 -4.56 4.48 6.34
C THR A 24 -5.50 5.34 5.49
N LEU A 25 -5.12 6.58 5.19
CA LEU A 25 -5.93 7.53 4.42
C LEU A 25 -5.57 7.55 2.92
N GLY A 26 -4.52 6.81 2.53
CA GLY A 26 -4.08 6.72 1.15
C GLY A 26 -5.09 5.96 0.28
N ARG A 27 -5.26 6.42 -0.96
CA ARG A 27 -6.15 5.75 -1.92
C ARG A 27 -5.46 4.54 -2.54
N VAL A 28 -6.08 3.37 -2.40
CA VAL A 28 -5.63 2.10 -3.00
C VAL A 28 -5.35 2.24 -4.50
N SER A 29 -6.24 2.91 -5.25
CA SER A 29 -6.07 3.16 -6.68
C SER A 29 -4.73 3.81 -7.04
N ASN A 30 -4.24 4.71 -6.19
CA ASN A 30 -2.98 5.41 -6.44
C ASN A 30 -1.79 4.47 -6.23
N TYR A 31 -1.85 3.61 -5.20
CA TYR A 31 -0.82 2.60 -4.94
C TYR A 31 -0.77 1.56 -6.06
N VAL A 32 -1.92 1.08 -6.53
CA VAL A 32 -2.01 0.16 -7.68
C VAL A 32 -1.42 0.79 -8.95
N THR A 33 -1.78 2.05 -9.25
CA THR A 33 -1.27 2.77 -10.42
C THR A 33 0.25 2.92 -10.35
N TYR A 34 0.77 3.28 -9.18
CA TYR A 34 2.21 3.44 -8.98
C TYR A 34 2.96 2.12 -9.07
N ALA A 35 2.44 1.05 -8.45
CA ALA A 35 2.99 -0.30 -8.55
C ALA A 35 3.09 -0.80 -10.00
N LYS A 36 2.02 -0.63 -10.78
CA LYS A 36 2.01 -0.94 -12.22
C LYS A 36 3.13 -0.20 -12.96
N LYS A 37 3.28 1.11 -12.69
CA LYS A 37 4.34 1.92 -13.30
C LYS A 37 5.74 1.41 -12.94
N LEU A 38 5.97 1.01 -11.68
CA LEU A 38 7.26 0.46 -11.27
C LEU A 38 7.59 -0.84 -12.02
N LEU A 39 6.63 -1.77 -12.11
CA LEU A 39 6.81 -3.01 -12.85
C LEU A 39 7.04 -2.74 -14.36
N SER A 40 6.28 -1.84 -14.97
CA SER A 40 6.47 -1.44 -16.38
C SER A 40 7.83 -0.77 -16.64
N ASN A 41 8.39 -0.10 -15.64
CA ASN A 41 9.72 0.49 -15.71
C ASN A 41 10.85 -0.52 -15.49
N GLY A 42 10.54 -1.81 -15.34
CA GLY A 42 11.53 -2.87 -15.19
C GLY A 42 12.01 -3.08 -13.77
N ILE A 43 11.34 -2.52 -12.75
CA ILE A 43 11.65 -2.84 -11.36
C ILE A 43 11.27 -4.31 -11.11
N PRO A 44 12.23 -5.19 -10.76
CA PRO A 44 12.01 -6.63 -10.74
C PRO A 44 11.13 -7.07 -9.56
N VAL A 45 11.20 -6.36 -8.43
CA VAL A 45 10.45 -6.66 -7.21
C VAL A 45 9.88 -5.36 -6.66
N ILE A 46 8.57 -5.33 -6.45
CA ILE A 46 7.92 -4.24 -5.73
C ILE A 46 7.56 -4.71 -4.33
N THR A 47 7.64 -3.82 -3.35
CA THR A 47 7.35 -4.14 -1.94
C THR A 47 6.29 -3.19 -1.41
N ILE A 48 5.14 -3.71 -1.03
CA ILE A 48 4.03 -2.93 -0.46
C ILE A 48 4.05 -3.11 1.05
N ARG A 49 4.26 -2.03 1.79
CA ARG A 49 4.46 -2.07 3.24
C ARG A 49 3.54 -1.12 3.98
N GLY A 50 2.98 -1.57 5.10
CA GLY A 50 2.08 -0.77 5.93
C GLY A 50 1.98 -1.30 7.35
N THR A 51 1.38 -0.50 8.25
CA THR A 51 1.23 -0.84 9.67
C THR A 51 -0.14 -0.44 10.19
N GLY A 52 -0.60 -1.14 11.24
CA GLY A 52 -1.87 -0.88 11.92
C GLY A 52 -3.04 -0.90 10.93
N ARG A 53 -3.88 0.14 10.96
CA ARG A 53 -5.06 0.25 10.08
C ARG A 53 -4.71 0.31 8.59
N ALA A 54 -3.48 0.61 8.21
CA ALA A 54 -3.07 0.62 6.81
C ALA A 54 -2.82 -0.79 6.24
N MET A 55 -2.70 -1.82 7.09
CA MET A 55 -2.48 -3.20 6.63
C MET A 55 -3.60 -3.70 5.72
N SER A 56 -4.85 -3.30 5.95
CA SER A 56 -5.96 -3.66 5.04
C SER A 56 -5.73 -3.11 3.63
N ASN A 57 -5.22 -1.89 3.52
CA ASN A 57 -4.92 -1.27 2.22
C ASN A 57 -3.72 -1.93 1.55
N VAL A 58 -2.76 -2.47 2.31
CA VAL A 58 -1.63 -3.26 1.77
C VAL A 58 -2.15 -4.50 1.07
N VAL A 59 -2.99 -5.28 1.76
CA VAL A 59 -3.63 -6.49 1.20
C VAL A 59 -4.49 -6.11 0.00
N GLU A 60 -5.38 -5.13 0.12
CA GLU A 60 -6.27 -4.68 -0.96
C GLU A 60 -5.47 -4.25 -2.22
N THR A 61 -4.36 -3.54 -2.03
CA THR A 61 -3.48 -3.16 -3.15
C THR A 61 -2.84 -4.40 -3.81
N ALA A 62 -2.34 -5.34 -3.01
CA ALA A 62 -1.72 -6.56 -3.52
C ALA A 62 -2.72 -7.46 -4.27
N GLU A 63 -3.92 -7.66 -3.73
CA GLU A 63 -5.00 -8.43 -4.38
C GLU A 63 -5.33 -7.85 -5.76
N ILE A 64 -5.59 -6.53 -5.83
CA ILE A 64 -5.91 -5.86 -7.09
C ILE A 64 -4.77 -6.02 -8.10
N LEU A 65 -3.51 -5.97 -7.66
CA LEU A 65 -2.37 -6.16 -8.54
C LEU A 65 -2.29 -7.59 -9.07
N ARG A 66 -2.48 -8.61 -8.20
CA ARG A 66 -2.47 -10.01 -8.60
C ARG A 66 -3.61 -10.35 -9.57
N HIS A 67 -4.79 -9.76 -9.37
CA HIS A 67 -5.91 -9.93 -10.32
C HIS A 67 -5.73 -9.13 -11.61
N SER A 68 -4.96 -8.04 -11.59
CA SER A 68 -4.74 -7.21 -12.77
C SER A 68 -3.55 -7.65 -13.63
N ILE A 69 -2.59 -8.40 -13.09
CA ILE A 69 -1.35 -8.80 -13.77
C ILE A 69 -1.14 -10.29 -13.56
N ASN A 70 -1.29 -11.05 -14.65
CA ASN A 70 -1.05 -12.48 -14.62
C ASN A 70 0.44 -12.79 -14.37
N GLY A 71 0.72 -13.87 -13.64
CA GLY A 71 2.09 -14.33 -13.36
C GLY A 71 2.77 -13.68 -12.15
N LEU A 72 2.07 -12.89 -11.33
CA LEU A 72 2.66 -12.29 -10.13
C LEU A 72 2.85 -13.32 -9.00
N HIS A 73 4.12 -13.59 -8.69
CA HIS A 73 4.55 -14.28 -7.48
C HIS A 73 4.49 -13.35 -6.28
N GLN A 74 4.12 -13.87 -5.12
CA GLN A 74 3.99 -13.11 -3.89
C GLN A 74 4.77 -13.75 -2.74
N VAL A 75 5.39 -12.94 -1.90
CA VAL A 75 5.75 -13.34 -0.52
C VAL A 75 5.23 -12.31 0.46
N THR A 76 4.51 -12.78 1.46
CA THR A 76 4.00 -11.97 2.56
C THR A 76 4.85 -12.20 3.80
N THR A 77 5.35 -11.13 4.40
CA THR A 77 6.10 -11.17 5.65
C THR A 77 5.49 -10.21 6.66
N VAL A 78 5.51 -10.64 7.92
CA VAL A 78 5.10 -9.80 9.06
C VAL A 78 6.31 -9.63 9.96
N ASP A 79 6.67 -8.38 10.23
CA ASP A 79 7.82 -8.03 11.07
C ASP A 79 7.44 -7.01 12.13
N THR A 80 8.08 -7.10 13.29
CA THR A 80 7.90 -6.13 14.38
C THR A 80 9.15 -5.28 14.50
N GLN A 81 8.98 -3.96 14.51
CA GLN A 81 10.08 -3.01 14.64
C GLN A 81 9.81 -2.04 15.79
N ASP A 82 10.80 -1.84 16.64
CA ASP A 82 10.73 -0.83 17.69
C ASP A 82 10.79 0.57 17.11
N ARG A 83 9.87 1.43 17.56
CA ARG A 83 9.78 2.83 17.18
C ARG A 83 9.87 3.72 18.41
N LEU A 84 10.59 4.83 18.26
CA LEU A 84 10.62 5.88 19.27
C LEU A 84 9.32 6.70 19.19
N ALA A 85 8.72 6.98 20.35
CA ALA A 85 7.61 7.90 20.45
C ALA A 85 8.02 9.31 20.00
N ASP A 86 7.10 10.00 19.33
CA ASP A 86 7.34 11.37 18.88
C ASP A 86 7.60 12.29 20.10
N PRO A 87 8.68 13.09 20.10
CA PRO A 87 9.03 13.95 21.22
C PRO A 87 7.95 14.96 21.61
N LYS A 88 7.02 15.26 20.70
CA LYS A 88 5.89 16.19 20.89
C LYS A 88 4.75 15.60 21.74
N THR A 89 4.79 14.30 22.02
CA THR A 89 3.80 13.66 22.89
C THR A 89 4.10 14.06 24.34
N LYS A 90 3.09 14.49 25.11
CA LYS A 90 3.23 15.03 26.49
C LYS A 90 4.02 14.16 27.48
N ASN A 91 4.27 12.89 27.15
CA ASN A 91 5.07 11.96 27.95
C ASN A 91 6.51 11.87 27.40
N GLY A 92 7.17 13.02 27.23
CA GLY A 92 8.51 13.18 26.64
C GLY A 92 9.65 12.51 27.40
N LYS A 93 9.66 11.18 27.41
CA LYS A 93 10.81 10.33 27.72
C LYS A 93 10.81 9.18 26.75
N ASP A 94 11.95 8.93 26.11
CA ASP A 94 12.49 7.77 25.38
C ASP A 94 11.66 6.46 25.35
N SER A 95 10.35 6.55 25.13
CA SER A 95 9.44 5.43 25.15
C SER A 95 9.50 4.77 23.79
N LYS A 96 10.06 3.57 23.78
CA LYS A 96 10.05 2.69 22.62
C LYS A 96 8.77 1.87 22.68
N PHE A 97 8.06 1.78 21.55
CA PHE A 97 6.97 0.85 21.39
C PHE A 97 7.16 0.06 20.11
N SER A 98 6.77 -1.20 20.15
CA SER A 98 6.91 -2.11 19.01
C SER A 98 5.75 -1.93 18.04
N VAL A 99 6.08 -1.80 16.76
CA VAL A 99 5.13 -1.61 15.67
C VAL A 99 5.20 -2.81 14.74
N CYS A 100 4.08 -3.47 14.53
CA CYS A 100 3.95 -4.56 13.56
C CYS A 100 3.75 -3.99 12.14
N PHE A 101 4.49 -4.52 11.18
CA PHE A 101 4.42 -4.19 9.77
C PHE A 101 3.99 -5.42 8.96
N LEU A 102 3.13 -5.18 7.98
CA LEU A 102 2.82 -6.13 6.94
C LEU A 102 3.56 -5.67 5.68
N THR A 103 4.32 -6.59 5.10
CA THR A 103 5.07 -6.36 3.88
C THR A 103 4.71 -7.45 2.87
N ILE A 104 4.30 -7.05 1.67
CA ILE A 104 4.02 -7.95 0.55
C ILE A 104 4.97 -7.62 -0.58
N ALA A 105 5.84 -8.57 -0.92
CA ALA A 105 6.70 -8.49 -2.09
C ALA A 105 6.00 -9.16 -3.29
N LEU A 106 6.01 -8.49 -4.44
CA LEU A 106 5.43 -8.97 -5.69
C LEU A 106 6.47 -8.92 -6.80
N THR A 107 6.53 -9.97 -7.63
CA THR A 107 7.43 -10.07 -8.78
C THR A 107 6.86 -10.93 -9.89
N LEU A 108 7.25 -10.66 -11.14
CA LEU A 108 7.00 -11.54 -12.28
C LEU A 108 8.07 -12.62 -12.44
N ASP A 109 9.23 -12.46 -11.79
CA ASP A 109 10.36 -13.38 -11.89
C ASP A 109 10.50 -14.18 -10.59
N PRO A 110 10.15 -15.48 -10.58
CA PRO A 110 10.23 -16.32 -9.38
C PRO A 110 11.66 -16.45 -8.83
N SER A 111 12.70 -16.19 -9.64
CA SER A 111 14.09 -16.24 -9.17
C SER A 111 14.45 -15.06 -8.26
N LYS A 112 13.64 -14.00 -8.25
CA LYS A 112 13.87 -12.78 -7.45
C LYS A 112 13.22 -12.83 -6.07
N ILE A 113 12.51 -13.90 -5.75
CA ILE A 113 11.79 -14.06 -4.50
C ILE A 113 12.00 -15.47 -3.92
N ASP A 114 11.87 -15.61 -2.60
CA ASP A 114 12.01 -16.90 -1.95
C ASP A 114 10.70 -17.71 -2.08
N THR A 115 10.68 -18.62 -3.05
CA THR A 115 9.55 -19.53 -3.30
C THR A 115 9.37 -20.62 -2.25
N LYS A 116 10.34 -20.78 -1.32
CA LYS A 116 10.26 -21.73 -0.20
C LYS A 116 9.81 -21.06 1.11
N SER A 117 9.65 -19.72 1.10
CA SER A 117 9.17 -18.99 2.25
C SER A 117 7.76 -19.45 2.65
N ILE A 118 7.49 -19.49 3.95
CA ILE A 118 6.15 -19.80 4.49
C ILE A 118 5.11 -18.79 3.97
N GLY A 119 5.55 -17.56 3.68
CA GLY A 119 4.69 -16.49 3.15
C GLY A 119 4.51 -16.51 1.64
N TYR A 120 5.09 -17.48 0.92
CA TYR A 120 5.03 -17.55 -0.53
C TYR A 120 3.65 -17.96 -1.05
N GLN A 121 3.22 -17.33 -2.13
CA GLN A 121 2.07 -17.71 -2.92
C GLN A 121 2.42 -17.67 -4.41
N SER A 122 2.02 -18.71 -5.13
CA SER A 122 2.16 -18.78 -6.60
C SER A 122 1.21 -17.80 -7.28
N PRO A 123 1.46 -17.48 -8.57
CA PRO A 123 0.54 -16.69 -9.37
C PRO A 123 -0.87 -17.30 -9.40
N LEU A 124 -1.86 -16.42 -9.55
CA LEU A 124 -3.26 -16.83 -9.72
C LEU A 124 -3.44 -17.59 -11.05
N THR A 125 -4.36 -18.56 -11.06
CA THR A 125 -4.76 -19.23 -12.29
C THR A 125 -5.69 -18.33 -13.10
N GLN A 126 -5.79 -18.57 -14.41
CA GLN A 126 -6.63 -17.76 -15.30
C GLN A 126 -8.10 -17.73 -14.86
N GLU A 127 -8.64 -18.86 -14.39
CA GLU A 127 -10.01 -18.95 -13.87
C GLU A 127 -10.27 -17.98 -12.71
N MET A 128 -9.34 -17.88 -11.76
CA MET A 128 -9.45 -16.96 -10.62
C MET A 128 -9.31 -15.49 -11.02
N LEU A 129 -8.63 -15.20 -12.13
CA LEU A 129 -8.54 -13.83 -12.66
C LEU A 129 -9.87 -13.40 -13.28
N ASP A 130 -10.52 -14.30 -14.03
CA ASP A 130 -11.74 -14.01 -14.77
C ASP A 130 -12.97 -13.83 -13.84
N GLU A 131 -12.93 -14.39 -12.63
CA GLU A 131 -13.98 -14.24 -11.61
C GLU A 131 -14.07 -12.82 -11.01
N VAL A 132 -13.02 -12.00 -11.15
CA VAL A 132 -12.90 -10.74 -10.41
C VAL A 132 -12.86 -9.53 -11.36
N ASP A 133 -13.89 -8.68 -11.26
CA ASP A 133 -13.88 -7.36 -11.91
C ASP A 133 -12.98 -6.38 -11.14
N VAL A 134 -11.75 -6.22 -11.63
CA VAL A 134 -10.73 -5.31 -11.10
C VAL A 134 -11.19 -3.85 -11.12
N ASP A 135 -11.94 -3.43 -12.14
CA ASP A 135 -12.45 -2.07 -12.23
C ASP A 135 -13.52 -1.84 -11.16
N GLN A 136 -14.39 -2.82 -10.92
CA GLN A 136 -15.33 -2.73 -9.82
C GLN A 136 -14.61 -2.61 -8.46
N LEU A 137 -13.54 -3.39 -8.23
CA LEU A 137 -12.75 -3.30 -7.00
C LEU A 137 -12.14 -1.92 -6.79
N LEU A 138 -11.53 -1.34 -7.83
CA LEU A 138 -10.92 -0.01 -7.79
C LEU A 138 -11.95 1.11 -7.54
N HIS A 139 -13.21 0.89 -7.90
CA HIS A 139 -14.27 1.89 -7.86
C HIS A 139 -15.31 1.67 -6.76
N SER A 140 -15.31 0.52 -6.09
CA SER A 140 -16.27 0.13 -5.04
C SER A 140 -16.36 1.13 -3.87
N ARG A 141 -15.30 1.87 -3.58
CA ARG A 141 -15.28 2.95 -2.56
C ARG A 141 -15.63 4.34 -3.09
N ARG A 142 -15.96 4.49 -4.38
CA ARG A 142 -16.61 5.71 -4.88
C ARG A 142 -18.01 5.73 -4.29
N GLY A 143 -18.15 6.34 -3.11
CA GLY A 143 -19.46 6.66 -2.56
C GLY A 143 -20.33 7.31 -3.65
N PRO A 144 -21.66 7.09 -3.62
CA PRO A 144 -22.54 7.52 -4.71
C PRO A 144 -22.20 8.94 -5.12
N ARG A 145 -21.90 9.14 -6.41
CA ARG A 145 -21.85 10.48 -6.99
C ARG A 145 -23.22 11.09 -6.70
N ARG A 146 -23.32 11.89 -5.63
CA ARG A 146 -24.49 12.72 -5.36
C ARG A 146 -24.62 13.61 -6.59
N GLY A 147 -25.50 13.20 -7.49
CA GLY A 147 -25.86 13.95 -8.67
C GLY A 147 -26.23 15.34 -8.21
N GLY A 148 -25.46 16.32 -8.65
CA GLY A 148 -25.85 17.72 -8.56
C GLY A 148 -27.07 17.89 -9.45
N ASN A 149 -28.26 17.63 -8.89
CA ASN A 149 -29.52 18.05 -9.47
C ASN A 149 -29.59 19.57 -9.35
N ARG A 150 -28.83 20.27 -10.19
CA ARG A 150 -28.99 21.71 -10.40
C ARG A 150 -30.33 21.89 -11.09
N GLY A 151 -31.19 22.64 -10.41
CA GLY A 151 -32.60 22.76 -10.71
C GLY A 151 -32.91 23.11 -12.16
N GLY A 152 -33.87 22.37 -12.72
CA GLY A 152 -34.60 22.81 -13.90
C GLY A 152 -35.46 24.04 -13.54
N PRO A 153 -35.64 24.99 -14.46
CA PRO A 153 -36.36 26.23 -14.20
C PRO A 153 -37.85 25.94 -13.92
N ARG A 154 -38.35 26.46 -12.80
CA ARG A 154 -39.80 26.57 -12.53
C ARG A 154 -40.39 27.49 -13.60
N LYS A 155 -41.23 26.96 -14.49
CA LYS A 155 -42.13 27.78 -15.31
C LYS A 155 -43.18 28.40 -14.39
N GLN A 156 -43.39 29.71 -14.60
CA GLN A 156 -44.52 30.48 -14.08
C GLN A 156 -45.82 30.02 -14.73
#